data_AF-A0A7D7VQ09-F1
#
_entry.id   AF-A0A7D7VQ09-F1
#
_cell.length_a   1.000
_cell.length_b   1.000
_cell.length_c   1.000
_cell.angle_alpha   90.00
_cell.angle_beta   90.00
_cell.angle_gamma   90.00
#
_symmetry.space_group_name_H-M   'P 1'
#
loop_
_entity.id
_entity.type
_entity.pdbx_description
1 polymer ?
#
loop_
_entity_poly.entity_id
_entity_poly.type
_entity_poly.pdbx_seq_one_letter_code
_entity_poly.pdbx_strand_id
1 'polypeptide(L)'
;MYSEEYKVSLNEILIINYLINGIAKEKKGAVIISLKSLGILPGLTEPDMLQNIQLLPGIKSPNETVSGLHIRRGTPDQNLILFDGIRICNSAHFFWTHFCI
;
A
#
# COMPACT_ATOMS: atom_id res chain seq x y z
N MET A 1 -33.25 36.61 24.36
CA MET A 1 -32.38 36.50 23.17
C MET A 1 -31.52 35.25 23.38
N TYR A 2 -32.03 34.09 22.98
CA TYR A 2 -31.32 32.81 23.06
C TYR A 2 -31.02 32.38 21.62
N SER A 3 -29.74 32.26 21.26
CA SER A 3 -29.32 31.75 19.96
C SER A 3 -29.54 30.24 19.92
N GLU A 4 -30.32 29.77 18.95
CA GLU A 4 -30.49 28.34 18.67
C GLU A 4 -29.18 27.76 18.10
N GLU A 5 -28.75 26.60 18.63
CA GLU A 5 -27.57 25.89 18.15
C GLU A 5 -27.82 25.32 16.75
N TYR A 6 -27.11 25.83 15.74
CA TYR A 6 -27.20 25.33 14.37
C TYR A 6 -26.43 24.02 14.21
N LYS A 7 -27.15 22.89 14.25
CA LYS A 7 -26.58 21.55 14.10
C LYS A 7 -26.41 21.21 12.61
N VAL A 8 -25.19 21.29 12.10
CA VAL A 8 -24.87 20.86 10.73
C VAL A 8 -24.71 19.34 10.71
N SER A 9 -25.61 18.63 10.05
CA SER A 9 -25.43 17.23 9.69
C SER A 9 -24.69 17.12 8.37
N LEU A 10 -23.58 16.39 8.32
CA LEU A 10 -22.90 16.08 7.06
C LEU A 10 -23.71 15.04 6.28
N ASN A 11 -23.74 15.17 4.96
CA ASN A 11 -24.30 14.14 4.08
C ASN A 11 -23.42 12.89 4.09
N GLU A 12 -24.06 11.73 4.12
CA GLU A 12 -23.42 10.45 3.90
C GLU A 12 -22.93 10.37 2.44
N ILE A 13 -21.65 10.03 2.26
CA ILE A 13 -21.06 9.82 0.94
C ILE A 13 -20.84 8.32 0.78
N LEU A 14 -21.55 7.72 -0.18
CA LEU A 14 -21.42 6.30 -0.49
C LEU A 14 -20.26 6.12 -1.47
N ILE A 15 -19.12 5.64 -0.98
CA ILE A 15 -17.95 5.34 -1.81
C ILE A 15 -18.19 4.01 -2.52
N ILE A 16 -18.77 4.10 -3.72
CA ILE A 16 -19.18 2.93 -4.53
C ILE A 16 -17.96 2.18 -5.08
N ASN A 17 -16.85 2.89 -5.30
CA ASN A 17 -15.61 2.35 -5.81
C ASN A 17 -14.50 2.51 -4.77
N TYR A 18 -14.23 1.43 -4.03
CA TYR A 18 -13.16 1.37 -3.04
C TYR A 18 -11.78 1.13 -3.66
N LEU A 19 -11.76 0.72 -4.93
CA LEU A 19 -10.56 0.24 -5.60
C LEU A 19 -10.42 1.00 -6.92
N ILE A 20 -9.49 1.95 -6.93
CA ILE A 20 -8.84 2.46 -8.14
C ILE A 20 -8.58 1.33 -9.16
N ASN A 21 -8.70 1.65 -10.45
CA ASN A 21 -8.43 0.69 -11.52
C ASN A 21 -7.04 0.08 -11.33
N GLY A 22 -6.92 -1.25 -11.47
CA GLY A 22 -5.64 -1.94 -11.34
C GLY A 22 -5.35 -2.58 -9.98
N ILE A 23 -6.23 -2.47 -8.98
CA ILE A 23 -6.17 -3.28 -7.76
C ILE A 23 -7.33 -4.28 -7.76
N ALA A 24 -7.02 -5.57 -7.80
CA ALA A 24 -7.99 -6.64 -7.69
C ALA A 24 -7.78 -7.42 -6.39
N LYS A 25 -8.85 -7.56 -5.60
CA LYS A 25 -8.84 -8.44 -4.42
C LYS A 25 -9.38 -9.81 -4.81
N GLU A 26 -8.54 -10.83 -4.66
CA GLU A 26 -8.95 -12.21 -4.84
C GLU A 26 -9.79 -12.73 -3.68
N LYS A 27 -10.64 -13.74 -3.97
CA LYS A 27 -11.44 -14.45 -2.95
C LYS A 27 -10.58 -15.09 -1.85
N LYS A 28 -9.32 -15.43 -2.15
CA LYS A 28 -8.36 -16.00 -1.20
C LYS A 28 -7.63 -14.95 -0.35
N GLY A 29 -7.98 -13.66 -0.48
CA GLY A 29 -7.36 -12.57 0.28
C GLY A 29 -6.05 -12.05 -0.30
N ALA A 30 -5.62 -12.57 -1.45
CA ALA A 30 -4.52 -12.00 -2.22
C ALA A 30 -4.97 -10.68 -2.87
N VAL A 31 -4.03 -9.74 -2.99
CA VAL A 31 -4.24 -8.48 -3.71
C VAL A 31 -3.30 -8.47 -4.90
N ILE A 32 -3.87 -8.35 -6.10
CA ILE A 32 -3.13 -8.27 -7.35
C ILE A 32 -3.13 -6.82 -7.79
N ILE A 33 -1.92 -6.29 -8.02
CA ILE A 33 -1.69 -4.91 -8.40
C ILE A 33 -1.11 -4.91 -9.81
N SER A 34 -1.80 -4.23 -10.73
CA SER A 34 -1.31 -3.97 -12.08
C SER A 34 -0.90 -2.50 -12.18
N LEU A 35 0.42 -2.27 -12.16
CA LEU A 35 0.99 -0.91 -12.22
C LEU A 35 0.59 -0.15 -13.48
N LYS A 36 0.47 -0.86 -14.62
CA LYS A 36 0.08 -0.25 -15.91
C LYS A 36 -1.31 0.38 -15.87
N SER A 37 -2.22 -0.15 -15.04
CA SER A 37 -3.59 0.34 -14.91
C SER A 37 -3.78 1.34 -13.75
N LEU A 38 -2.86 1.37 -12.79
CA LEU A 38 -2.92 2.25 -11.61
C LEU A 38 -2.57 3.71 -11.93
N GLY A 39 -1.76 3.93 -12.97
CA GLY A 39 -1.23 5.26 -13.26
C GLY A 39 -0.24 5.73 -12.20
N ILE A 40 0.09 7.02 -12.26
CA ILE A 40 1.03 7.66 -11.34
C ILE A 40 0.23 8.25 -10.19
N LEU A 41 0.68 8.04 -8.94
CA LEU A 41 0.04 8.62 -7.77
C LEU A 41 0.16 10.15 -7.81
N PRO A 42 -0.87 10.89 -7.35
CA PRO A 42 -0.81 12.35 -7.32
C PRO A 42 0.40 12.81 -6.48
N GLY A 43 1.22 13.69 -7.06
CA GLY A 43 2.45 14.19 -6.44
C GLY A 43 3.72 13.44 -6.84
N LEU A 44 3.60 12.31 -7.55
CA LEU A 44 4.75 11.63 -8.17
C LEU A 44 4.86 12.00 -9.65
N THR A 45 6.09 12.06 -10.14
CA THR A 45 6.38 12.18 -11.58
C THR A 45 6.54 10.83 -12.26
N GLU A 46 6.75 9.78 -11.47
CA GLU A 46 7.01 8.41 -11.93
C GLU A 46 6.21 7.40 -11.10
N PRO A 47 5.85 6.24 -11.67
CA PRO A 47 5.16 5.20 -10.93
C PRO A 47 6.08 4.54 -9.90
N ASP A 48 5.69 4.60 -8.62
CA ASP A 48 6.42 3.98 -7.51
C ASP A 48 5.65 2.76 -6.96
N MET A 49 6.24 1.57 -7.06
CA MET A 49 5.63 0.34 -6.56
C MET A 49 5.48 0.33 -5.03
N LEU A 50 6.45 0.87 -4.29
CA LEU A 50 6.43 0.82 -2.83
C LEU A 50 5.33 1.71 -2.27
N GLN A 51 5.18 2.92 -2.79
CA GLN A 51 4.09 3.82 -2.40
C GLN A 51 2.71 3.24 -2.76
N ASN A 52 2.58 2.62 -3.94
CA ASN A 52 1.33 1.94 -4.32
C ASN A 52 0.94 0.82 -3.34
N ILE A 53 1.91 0.04 -2.86
CA ILE A 53 1.65 -1.03 -1.89
C ILE A 53 1.27 -0.45 -0.52
N GLN A 54 1.83 0.70 -0.12
CA GLN A 54 1.47 1.38 1.13
C GLN A 54 0.04 1.95 1.16
N LEU A 55 -0.61 2.11 -0.01
CA LEU A 55 -2.02 2.47 -0.08
C LEU A 55 -2.94 1.33 0.39
N LEU A 56 -2.43 0.09 0.45
CA LEU A 56 -3.21 -1.02 0.96
C LEU A 56 -3.41 -0.91 2.47
N PRO A 57 -4.64 -1.12 2.97
CA PRO A 57 -4.92 -1.02 4.39
C PRO A 57 -4.11 -2.04 5.18
N GLY A 58 -3.43 -1.55 6.22
CA GLY A 58 -2.60 -2.37 7.09
C GLY A 58 -1.18 -2.61 6.57
N ILE A 59 -0.73 -1.91 5.52
CA ILE A 59 0.67 -1.87 5.12
C ILE A 59 1.26 -0.50 5.47
N LYS A 60 2.42 -0.47 6.12
CA LYS A 60 3.16 0.77 6.45
C LYS A 60 4.65 0.56 6.29
N SER A 61 5.39 1.61 5.94
CA SER A 61 6.85 1.58 5.93
C SER A 61 7.40 2.89 6.50
N PRO A 62 7.78 2.94 7.79
CA PRO A 62 8.24 4.17 8.45
C PRO A 62 9.47 4.83 7.80
N ASN A 63 10.32 4.03 7.16
CA ASN A 63 11.57 4.48 6.53
C ASN A 63 11.51 4.39 4.99
N GLU A 64 10.32 4.25 4.40
CA GLU A 64 10.14 4.15 2.94
C GLU A 64 11.06 3.11 2.27
N THR A 65 11.32 2.00 2.97
CA THR A 65 12.21 0.94 2.51
C THR A 65 11.43 -0.36 2.39
N VAL A 66 11.72 -1.16 1.37
CA VAL A 66 11.06 -2.46 1.15
C VAL A 66 11.28 -3.41 2.34
N SER A 67 12.43 -3.31 3.02
CA SER A 67 12.79 -4.07 4.22
C SER A 67 12.15 -3.55 5.49
N GLY A 68 11.55 -2.36 5.45
CA GLY A 68 10.84 -1.73 6.56
C GLY A 68 9.34 -1.91 6.46
N LEU A 69 8.84 -2.79 5.59
CA LEU A 69 7.41 -3.03 5.44
C LEU A 69 6.83 -3.72 6.67
N HIS A 70 5.86 -3.07 7.31
CA HIS A 70 5.03 -3.65 8.36
C HIS A 70 3.67 -4.02 7.77
N ILE A 71 3.37 -5.32 7.70
CA ILE A 71 2.10 -5.84 7.19
C ILE A 71 1.26 -6.32 8.37
N ARG A 72 0.07 -5.75 8.56
CA ARG A 72 -0.92 -6.10 9.60
C ARG A 72 -0.32 -6.19 11.01
N ARG A 73 0.56 -5.25 11.37
CA ARG A 73 1.30 -5.19 12.64
C ARG A 73 2.38 -6.27 12.83
N GLY A 74 2.71 -7.03 11.79
CA GLY A 74 3.88 -7.90 11.76
C GLY A 74 5.18 -7.10 11.75
N THR A 75 6.27 -7.77 12.10
CA THR A 75 7.61 -7.22 12.01
C THR A 75 8.18 -7.48 10.60
N PRO A 76 9.03 -6.60 10.04
CA PRO A 76 9.42 -6.71 8.64
C PRO A 76 10.21 -7.99 8.29
N ASP A 77 10.89 -8.58 9.27
CA ASP A 77 11.59 -9.87 9.19
C ASP A 77 10.65 -11.07 8.98
N GLN A 78 9.35 -10.90 9.24
CA GLN A 78 8.33 -11.94 9.02
C GLN A 78 7.77 -11.92 7.60
N ASN A 79 8.09 -10.91 6.80
CA ASN A 79 7.59 -10.82 5.43
C ASN A 79 8.38 -11.74 4.51
N LEU A 80 7.66 -12.51 3.67
CA LEU A 80 8.24 -13.21 2.54
C LEU A 80 8.13 -12.33 1.30
N ILE A 81 9.28 -11.85 0.81
CA ILE A 81 9.36 -11.08 -0.44
C ILE A 81 10.00 -11.97 -1.50
N LEU A 82 9.29 -12.13 -2.62
CA LEU A 82 9.74 -12.90 -3.77
C LEU A 82 9.92 -11.98 -4.96
N PHE A 83 11.06 -12.11 -5.64
CA PHE A 83 11.31 -11.50 -6.94
C PHE A 83 11.60 -12.61 -7.94
N ASP A 84 10.74 -12.72 -8.95
CA ASP A 84 10.78 -13.82 -9.93
C ASP A 84 10.85 -15.22 -9.28
N GLY A 85 10.09 -15.41 -8.20
CA GLY A 85 10.07 -16.66 -7.42
C GLY A 85 11.26 -16.86 -6.47
N ILE A 86 12.26 -15.98 -6.50
CA ILE A 86 13.44 -16.05 -5.63
C ILE A 86 13.21 -15.21 -4.37
N ARG A 87 13.53 -15.76 -3.20
CA ARG A 87 13.42 -15.05 -1.92
C ARG A 87 14.45 -13.93 -1.84
N ILE A 88 14.00 -12.72 -1.52
CA ILE A 88 14.87 -11.60 -1.14
C ILE A 88 14.96 -11.58 0.39
N CYS A 89 16.16 -11.78 0.95
CA CYS A 89 16.41 -11.52 2.36
C CYS A 89 16.98 -10.12 2.51
N ASN A 90 16.43 -9.34 3.44
CA ASN A 90 17.05 -8.12 3.94
C ASN A 90 17.36 -7.06 2.85
N SER A 91 16.36 -6.27 2.52
CA SER A 91 16.48 -5.18 1.56
C SER A 91 17.02 -3.86 2.17
N ALA A 92 17.66 -3.90 3.36
CA ALA A 92 18.17 -2.70 4.04
C ALA A 92 19.26 -1.97 3.22
N HIS A 93 19.72 -2.57 2.13
CA HIS A 93 20.54 -1.94 1.11
C HIS A 93 20.03 -2.35 -0.27
N PHE A 94 19.00 -1.67 -0.78
CA PHE A 94 18.41 -1.91 -2.11
C PHE A 94 19.32 -1.36 -3.23
N PHE A 95 20.58 -1.80 -3.24
CA PHE A 95 21.50 -1.64 -4.36
C PHE A 95 22.16 -3.00 -4.67
N TRP A 96 21.56 -3.70 -5.62
CA TRP A 96 22.11 -4.74 -6.51
C TRP A 96 22.74 -6.05 -6.01
N THR A 97 22.92 -6.37 -4.71
CA THR A 97 23.84 -7.51 -4.41
C THR A 97 23.51 -8.53 -3.33
N HIS A 98 22.29 -8.71 -2.82
CA HIS A 98 22.05 -9.90 -1.96
C HIS A 98 20.71 -10.58 -2.25
N PHE A 99 20.73 -11.45 -3.27
CA PHE A 99 19.80 -12.57 -3.34
C PHE A 99 20.17 -13.57 -2.24
N CYS A 100 19.19 -13.98 -1.44
CA CYS A 100 19.35 -15.10 -0.53
C CYS A 100 19.15 -16.38 -1.35
N ILE A 101 20.23 -17.09 -1.64
CA ILE A 101 20.17 -18.48 -2.11
C ILE A 101 20.19 -19.38 -0.88
#